data_AF-A0A519VUK9-F1
#
_entry.id   AF-A0A519VUK9-F1
#
_cell.length_a   1.000
_cell.length_b   1.000
_cell.length_c   1.000
_cell.angle_alpha   90.00
_cell.angle_beta   90.00
_cell.angle_gamma   90.00
#
_symmetry.space_group_name_H-M   'P 1'
#
loop_
_entity.id
_entity.type
_entity.pdbx_description
1 polymer ?
#
loop_
_entity_poly.entity_id
_entity_poly.type
_entity_poly.pdbx_seq_one_letter_code
_entity_poly.pdbx_strand_id
1 'polypeptide(L)'
;MKKTQLFKSAVFSAVIASLALGSCSKSDSPAPEQPQPSGDTRWITLTAALKQTSDGDGNGGTLAYGISHEQAINPAFELDIFPAGKALKLESPRTSRVQASADGKYLYDIQYTGADGGIFQKFKVNGQEKYVREGNEVNTAIILGTSPRWVKAAEGVGVGVSISTETAFTGTFPAVTFGSIKSTAAVASLNLDNPSILNTASFDLPFTPAQLAAGYSVSRIDVPIILVLAFLK
;
A
#
# COMPACT_ATOMS: atom_id res chain seq x y z
N MET A 1 28.91 -58.65 -56.40
CA MET A 1 27.48 -58.35 -56.66
C MET A 1 27.37 -56.92 -57.21
N LYS A 2 26.63 -56.78 -58.32
CA LYS A 2 26.09 -55.61 -59.07
C LYS A 2 26.50 -54.18 -58.62
N LYS A 3 27.14 -53.34 -59.46
CA LYS A 3 26.56 -52.38 -60.47
C LYS A 3 25.53 -51.42 -59.81
N THR A 4 25.54 -50.09 -59.93
CA THR A 4 25.95 -49.11 -60.96
C THR A 4 25.77 -47.71 -60.31
N GLN A 5 26.73 -46.77 -60.40
CA GLN A 5 26.80 -45.62 -61.34
C GLN A 5 25.58 -44.70 -61.41
N LEU A 6 25.88 -43.40 -61.59
CA LEU A 6 25.09 -42.28 -62.13
C LEU A 6 24.67 -41.21 -61.10
N PHE A 7 24.71 -39.90 -61.31
CA PHE A 7 25.33 -38.93 -62.25
C PHE A 7 24.49 -37.64 -62.08
N LYS A 8 25.08 -36.46 -62.36
CA LYS A 8 24.41 -35.19 -62.79
C LYS A 8 23.64 -34.42 -61.71
N SER A 9 23.50 -33.09 -61.75
CA SER A 9 24.07 -31.94 -62.49
C SER A 9 23.25 -30.71 -62.02
N ALA A 10 23.76 -29.51 -62.35
CA ALA A 10 23.00 -28.27 -62.57
C ALA A 10 22.58 -27.49 -61.30
N VAL A 11 23.16 -26.33 -60.95
CA VAL A 11 23.44 -25.05 -61.66
C VAL A 11 22.20 -24.15 -61.78
N PHE A 12 22.46 -22.84 -61.55
CA PHE A 12 21.73 -21.59 -61.86
C PHE A 12 21.07 -20.92 -60.63
N SER A 13 21.63 -19.82 -60.08
CA SER A 13 21.73 -18.42 -60.62
C SER A 13 20.35 -17.74 -60.66
N ALA A 14 20.10 -16.46 -60.38
CA ALA A 14 20.86 -15.21 -60.23
C ALA A 14 19.96 -14.19 -59.46
N VAL A 15 20.49 -13.27 -58.66
CA VAL A 15 20.68 -11.79 -58.88
C VAL A 15 19.36 -11.02 -59.14
N ILE A 16 19.01 -9.94 -58.40
CA ILE A 16 19.18 -8.49 -58.72
C ILE A 16 18.55 -7.76 -57.50
N ALA A 17 19.23 -6.96 -56.66
CA ALA A 17 19.83 -5.63 -56.81
C ALA A 17 18.86 -4.42 -56.74
N SER A 18 19.36 -3.33 -56.14
CA SER A 18 18.84 -1.94 -55.92
C SER A 18 18.22 -1.67 -54.53
N LEU A 19 18.87 -1.00 -53.56
CA LEU A 19 19.53 0.32 -53.47
C LEU A 19 18.65 1.49 -53.91
N ALA A 20 18.18 2.28 -52.95
CA ALA A 20 18.10 3.74 -53.06
C ALA A 20 18.07 4.41 -51.67
N LEU A 21 19.00 5.35 -51.49
CA LEU A 21 19.10 6.29 -50.38
C LEU A 21 18.15 7.47 -50.58
N GLY A 22 17.70 8.08 -49.47
CA GLY A 22 17.53 9.53 -49.35
C GLY A 22 16.14 10.06 -49.01
N SER A 23 16.03 10.75 -47.86
CA SER A 23 15.66 12.19 -47.79
C SER A 23 14.74 12.58 -46.60
N CYS A 24 15.25 13.51 -45.77
CA CYS A 24 14.56 14.57 -44.99
C CYS A 24 13.61 14.18 -43.82
N SER A 25 13.51 14.91 -42.69
CA SER A 25 14.02 16.23 -42.26
C SER A 25 13.92 16.36 -40.73
N LYS A 26 14.74 17.23 -40.13
CA LYS A 26 14.84 17.55 -38.70
C LYS A 26 13.52 18.04 -38.06
N SER A 27 13.28 17.64 -36.81
CA SER A 27 12.57 18.44 -35.79
C SER A 27 13.08 18.04 -34.40
N ASP A 28 13.59 19.02 -33.68
CA ASP A 28 14.31 18.92 -32.41
C ASP A 28 13.41 18.62 -31.20
N SER A 29 13.76 17.59 -30.44
CA SER A 29 13.98 17.58 -28.98
C SER A 29 13.69 16.17 -28.45
N PRO A 30 14.68 15.43 -27.91
CA PRO A 30 14.36 14.34 -27.00
C PRO A 30 13.62 14.96 -25.81
N ALA A 31 12.44 14.46 -25.47
CA ALA A 31 11.92 14.67 -24.13
C ALA A 31 13.04 14.29 -23.15
N PRO A 32 13.31 15.07 -22.08
CA PRO A 32 14.36 14.72 -21.15
C PRO A 32 14.06 13.32 -20.62
N GLU A 33 14.91 12.38 -21.02
CA GLU A 33 14.84 11.00 -20.58
C GLU A 33 15.12 11.06 -19.09
N GLN A 34 14.06 10.95 -18.28
CA GLN A 34 14.22 11.00 -16.84
C GLN A 34 15.09 9.81 -16.45
N PRO A 35 16.17 10.04 -15.68
CA PRO A 35 17.09 8.97 -15.33
C PRO A 35 16.28 7.86 -14.66
N GLN A 36 16.28 6.68 -15.27
CA GLN A 36 15.77 5.50 -14.61
C GLN A 36 16.60 5.32 -13.33
N PRO A 37 15.96 5.24 -12.16
CA PRO A 37 16.68 4.99 -10.92
C PRO A 37 17.54 3.74 -11.07
N SER A 38 18.81 3.84 -10.69
CA SER A 38 19.59 2.64 -10.38
C SER A 38 18.85 1.86 -9.28
N GLY A 39 18.98 0.53 -9.25
CA GLY A 39 18.30 -0.34 -8.28
C GLY A 39 18.59 -0.04 -6.80
N ASP A 40 19.47 0.93 -6.52
CA ASP A 40 19.86 1.40 -5.19
C ASP A 40 19.23 2.75 -4.80
N THR A 41 18.35 3.32 -5.63
CA THR A 41 17.69 4.60 -5.31
C THR A 41 16.74 4.43 -4.13
N ARG A 42 16.98 5.19 -3.06
CA ARG A 42 16.04 5.34 -1.93
C ARG A 42 15.01 6.42 -2.27
N TRP A 43 13.77 6.00 -2.50
CA TRP A 43 12.67 6.91 -2.78
C TRP A 43 12.10 7.53 -1.51
N ILE A 44 11.68 8.79 -1.61
CA ILE A 44 10.85 9.46 -0.61
C ILE A 44 9.43 9.50 -1.18
N THR A 45 8.52 8.75 -0.57
CA THR A 45 7.11 8.77 -0.99
C THR A 45 6.38 9.94 -0.34
N LEU A 46 5.85 10.82 -1.19
CA LEU A 46 4.89 11.85 -0.82
C LEU A 46 3.47 11.30 -1.02
N THR A 47 2.58 11.58 -0.06
CA THR A 47 1.17 11.22 -0.17
C THR A 47 0.25 12.40 0.04
N ALA A 48 -0.87 12.45 -0.70
CA ALA A 48 -1.92 13.45 -0.48
C ALA A 48 -3.29 12.82 -0.42
N ALA A 49 -4.16 13.44 0.39
CA ALA A 49 -5.57 13.11 0.45
C ALA A 49 -6.30 13.70 -0.76
N LEU A 50 -7.10 12.89 -1.44
CA LEU A 50 -8.03 13.35 -2.46
C LEU A 50 -9.35 13.74 -1.84
N LYS A 51 -9.95 14.83 -2.35
CA LYS A 51 -11.33 15.17 -2.05
C LYS A 51 -12.30 14.32 -2.88
N GLN A 52 -13.51 14.11 -2.36
CA GLN A 52 -14.62 13.57 -3.13
C GLN A 52 -15.51 14.70 -3.66
N THR A 53 -16.06 15.49 -2.75
CA THR A 53 -17.03 16.56 -3.06
C THR A 53 -16.59 17.91 -2.52
N SER A 54 -16.04 17.94 -1.31
CA SER A 54 -15.70 19.16 -0.59
C SER A 54 -14.22 19.19 -0.25
N ASP A 55 -13.61 20.37 -0.29
CA ASP A 55 -12.20 20.51 0.08
C ASP A 55 -12.00 20.04 1.53
N GLY A 56 -11.00 19.17 1.72
CA GLY A 56 -10.66 18.59 3.02
C GLY A 56 -11.45 17.35 3.46
N ASP A 57 -12.41 16.85 2.66
CA ASP A 57 -13.23 15.69 3.09
C ASP A 57 -12.44 14.37 3.20
N GLY A 58 -11.32 14.24 2.47
CA GLY A 58 -10.48 13.05 2.43
C GLY A 58 -11.19 11.77 1.95
N ASN A 59 -12.33 11.91 1.28
CA ASN A 59 -13.19 10.81 0.80
C ASN A 59 -12.93 10.46 -0.68
N GLY A 60 -11.92 11.06 -1.30
CA GLY A 60 -11.50 10.74 -2.67
C GLY A 60 -10.42 9.66 -2.74
N GLY A 61 -9.91 9.22 -1.59
CA GLY A 61 -8.78 8.28 -1.47
C GLY A 61 -7.45 8.97 -1.19
N THR A 62 -6.36 8.30 -1.56
CA THR A 62 -4.98 8.75 -1.32
C THR A 62 -4.17 8.66 -2.60
N LEU A 63 -3.35 9.66 -2.87
CA LEU A 63 -2.31 9.62 -3.91
C LEU A 63 -0.95 9.29 -3.29
N ALA A 64 -0.10 8.60 -4.05
CA ALA A 64 1.30 8.36 -3.72
C ALA A 64 2.22 8.71 -4.90
N TYR A 65 3.30 9.44 -4.62
CA TYR A 65 4.31 9.86 -5.60
C TYR A 65 5.72 9.77 -5.02
N GLY A 66 6.64 9.08 -5.69
CA GLY A 66 8.03 8.96 -5.26
C GLY A 66 8.91 10.08 -5.78
N ILE A 67 9.66 10.75 -4.91
CA ILE A 67 10.70 11.73 -5.29
C ILE A 67 12.08 11.24 -4.87
N SER A 68 13.10 11.66 -5.61
CA SER A 68 14.49 11.38 -5.25
C SER A 68 14.97 12.30 -4.13
N HIS A 69 16.12 11.97 -3.53
CA HIS A 69 16.74 12.84 -2.53
C HIS A 69 17.11 14.20 -3.12
N GLU A 70 17.63 14.24 -4.35
CA GLU A 70 18.01 15.46 -5.07
C GLU A 70 16.81 16.38 -5.30
N GLN A 71 15.64 15.82 -5.60
CA GLN A 71 14.39 16.57 -5.70
C GLN A 71 13.97 17.11 -4.32
N ALA A 72 14.05 16.29 -3.27
CA ALA A 72 13.61 16.66 -1.93
C ALA A 72 14.43 17.80 -1.29
N ILE A 73 15.72 17.89 -1.60
CA ILE A 73 16.59 18.95 -1.07
C ILE A 73 16.63 20.20 -1.96
N ASN A 74 16.06 20.14 -3.16
CA ASN A 74 16.08 21.25 -4.10
C ASN A 74 14.95 22.26 -3.77
N PRO A 75 15.26 23.49 -3.30
CA PRO A 75 14.25 24.47 -2.96
C PRO A 75 13.46 25.00 -4.17
N ALA A 76 13.95 24.78 -5.39
CA ALA A 76 13.28 25.15 -6.63
C ALA A 76 12.43 24.01 -7.22
N PHE A 77 12.42 22.84 -6.59
CA PHE A 77 11.58 21.73 -7.04
C PHE A 77 10.13 21.95 -6.60
N GLU A 78 9.23 22.05 -7.57
CA GLU A 78 7.79 22.14 -7.36
C GLU A 78 7.08 20.90 -7.89
N LEU A 79 6.08 20.45 -7.14
CA LEU A 79 5.31 19.25 -7.49
C LEU A 79 3.82 19.47 -7.22
N ASP A 80 3.04 19.42 -8.29
CA ASP A 80 1.59 19.22 -8.23
C ASP A 80 1.27 17.76 -8.57
N ILE A 81 0.76 16.99 -7.60
CA ILE A 81 0.43 15.55 -7.76
C ILE A 81 -1.02 15.28 -8.14
N PHE A 82 -1.90 16.30 -8.12
CA PHE A 82 -3.34 16.11 -8.31
C PHE A 82 -3.80 15.84 -9.76
N PRO A 83 -3.08 16.24 -10.83
CA PRO A 83 -3.47 15.89 -12.19
C PRO A 83 -3.66 14.38 -12.36
N ALA A 84 -4.74 13.98 -13.05
CA ALA A 84 -5.10 12.58 -13.23
C ALA A 84 -3.95 11.80 -13.90
N GLY A 85 -3.63 10.62 -13.35
CA GLY A 85 -2.56 9.77 -13.84
C GLY A 85 -1.14 10.18 -13.41
N LYS A 86 -0.97 11.30 -12.70
CA LYS A 86 0.35 11.78 -12.26
C LYS A 86 0.85 11.13 -10.97
N ALA A 87 0.02 10.37 -10.27
CA ALA A 87 0.35 9.66 -9.05
C ALA A 87 -0.41 8.34 -8.98
N LEU A 88 0.10 7.38 -8.19
CA LEU A 88 -0.68 6.19 -7.87
C LEU A 88 -1.85 6.60 -6.99
N LYS A 89 -3.08 6.30 -7.41
CA LYS A 89 -4.25 6.35 -6.54
C LYS A 89 -4.36 5.01 -5.78
N LEU A 90 -4.28 5.04 -4.46
CA LEU A 90 -4.53 3.88 -3.62
C LEU A 90 -6.02 3.49 -3.68
N GLU A 91 -6.30 2.21 -3.47
CA GLU A 91 -7.64 1.65 -3.63
C GLU A 91 -8.63 2.10 -2.57
N SER A 92 -8.15 2.46 -1.39
CA SER A 92 -9.03 2.90 -0.33
C SER A 92 -9.91 4.08 -0.80
N PRO A 93 -11.23 4.00 -0.56
CA PRO A 93 -12.13 5.10 -0.92
C PRO A 93 -11.92 6.33 -0.03
N ARG A 94 -11.22 6.21 1.10
CA ARG A 94 -10.87 7.32 1.99
C ARG A 94 -9.36 7.45 2.10
N THR A 95 -8.88 8.51 2.75
CA THR A 95 -7.47 8.65 3.09
C THR A 95 -6.99 7.42 3.87
N SER A 96 -6.05 6.69 3.28
CA SER A 96 -5.45 5.48 3.83
C SER A 96 -4.40 5.82 4.87
N ARG A 97 -4.09 4.83 5.73
CA ARG A 97 -2.89 4.87 6.56
C ARG A 97 -1.79 4.14 5.83
N VAL A 98 -0.92 4.90 5.19
CA VAL A 98 0.25 4.37 4.51
C VAL A 98 1.46 4.31 5.44
N GLN A 99 2.35 3.36 5.19
CA GLN A 99 3.66 3.26 5.84
C GLN A 99 4.70 2.93 4.76
N ALA A 100 5.94 3.40 4.90
CA ALA A 100 7.01 3.09 3.96
C ALA A 100 8.12 2.25 4.63
N SER A 101 8.83 1.43 3.87
CA SER A 101 10.06 0.78 4.34
C SER A 101 11.16 1.82 4.60
N ALA A 102 12.09 1.51 5.51
CA ALA A 102 13.16 2.46 5.84
C ALA A 102 14.03 2.82 4.62
N ASP A 103 14.26 1.86 3.74
CA ASP A 103 15.03 2.01 2.51
C ASP A 103 14.25 2.66 1.35
N GLY A 104 12.99 3.02 1.55
CA GLY A 104 12.14 3.67 0.55
C GLY A 104 11.74 2.78 -0.63
N LYS A 105 12.07 1.48 -0.61
CA LYS A 105 11.75 0.55 -1.71
C LYS A 105 10.32 0.05 -1.70
N TYR A 106 9.63 0.16 -0.56
CA TYR A 106 8.28 -0.35 -0.39
C TYR A 106 7.34 0.66 0.26
N LEU A 107 6.10 0.66 -0.24
CA LEU A 107 4.96 1.32 0.37
C LEU A 107 3.95 0.24 0.79
N TYR A 108 3.40 0.41 1.98
CA TYR A 108 2.43 -0.50 2.58
C TYR A 108 1.13 0.25 2.82
N ASP A 109 0.01 -0.39 2.51
CA ASP A 109 -1.33 0.17 2.70
C ASP A 109 -2.24 -0.85 3.38
N ILE A 110 -3.17 -0.36 4.22
CA ILE A 110 -4.38 -1.09 4.58
C ILE A 110 -5.55 -0.21 4.19
N GLN A 111 -6.37 -0.73 3.27
CA GLN A 111 -7.56 -0.04 2.82
C GLN A 111 -8.48 0.30 3.99
N TYR A 112 -8.97 1.54 4.02
CA TYR A 112 -9.84 2.04 5.08
C TYR A 112 -11.28 2.18 4.57
N THR A 113 -12.23 1.52 5.23
CA THR A 113 -13.67 1.50 4.89
C THR A 113 -13.96 0.93 3.48
N GLY A 114 -15.23 0.89 3.08
CA GLY A 114 -15.64 0.36 1.78
C GLY A 114 -15.74 -1.17 1.76
N ALA A 115 -16.02 -1.72 0.58
CA ALA A 115 -16.16 -3.17 0.36
C ALA A 115 -14.86 -3.93 0.65
N ASP A 116 -13.73 -3.31 0.31
CA ASP A 116 -12.39 -3.87 0.48
C ASP A 116 -11.65 -3.28 1.70
N GLY A 117 -12.39 -2.69 2.65
CA GLY A 117 -11.80 -2.18 3.87
C GLY A 117 -11.12 -3.29 4.67
N GLY A 118 -9.90 -3.05 5.15
CA GLY A 118 -9.08 -4.02 5.86
C GLY A 118 -8.21 -4.91 4.96
N ILE A 119 -8.21 -4.72 3.63
CA ILE A 119 -7.24 -5.39 2.75
C ILE A 119 -5.88 -4.71 2.85
N PHE A 120 -4.86 -5.45 3.31
CA PHE A 120 -3.47 -5.04 3.32
C PHE A 120 -2.79 -5.31 1.98
N GLN A 121 -1.95 -4.38 1.54
CA GLN A 121 -1.23 -4.40 0.27
C GLN A 121 0.19 -3.88 0.42
N LYS A 122 1.10 -4.42 -0.40
CA LYS A 122 2.49 -3.98 -0.51
C LYS A 122 2.78 -3.57 -1.96
N PHE A 123 3.47 -2.45 -2.11
CA PHE A 123 3.89 -1.92 -3.40
C PHE A 123 5.40 -1.72 -3.41
N LYS A 124 6.07 -2.20 -4.45
CA LYS A 124 7.42 -1.79 -4.80
C LYS A 124 7.40 -0.39 -5.40
N VAL A 125 8.28 0.49 -4.91
CA VAL A 125 8.40 1.89 -5.33
C VAL A 125 9.49 2.02 -6.39
N ASN A 126 9.10 2.42 -7.60
CA ASN A 126 10.02 2.66 -8.72
C ASN A 126 10.14 4.15 -9.09
N GLY A 127 9.72 5.03 -8.18
CA GLY A 127 9.74 6.48 -8.35
C GLY A 127 8.49 7.03 -9.01
N GLN A 128 8.24 8.33 -8.79
CA GLN A 128 7.12 9.06 -9.38
C GLN A 128 5.78 8.33 -9.13
N GLU A 129 4.94 8.16 -10.14
CA GLU A 129 3.70 7.39 -10.10
C GLU A 129 3.90 5.87 -10.20
N LYS A 130 5.13 5.39 -10.37
CA LYS A 130 5.44 3.99 -10.71
C LYS A 130 5.53 3.14 -9.45
N TYR A 131 4.40 2.53 -9.10
CA TYR A 131 4.28 1.57 -8.01
C TYR A 131 3.77 0.24 -8.55
N VAL A 132 4.37 -0.86 -8.12
CA VAL A 132 4.00 -2.21 -8.57
C VAL A 132 3.61 -3.02 -7.35
N ARG A 133 2.40 -3.60 -7.34
CA ARG A 133 2.01 -4.53 -6.27
C ARG A 133 2.99 -5.68 -6.18
N GLU A 134 3.35 -6.05 -4.96
CA GLU A 134 4.28 -7.14 -4.70
C GLU A 134 3.77 -8.00 -3.55
N GLY A 135 3.74 -9.32 -3.77
CA GLY A 135 3.24 -10.28 -2.78
C GLY A 135 1.72 -10.40 -2.75
N ASN A 136 1.21 -11.04 -1.70
CA ASN A 136 -0.22 -11.31 -1.53
C ASN A 136 -0.97 -10.10 -0.98
N GLU A 137 -2.25 -9.99 -1.34
CA GLU A 137 -3.19 -9.20 -0.57
C GLU A 137 -3.61 -9.97 0.67
N VAL A 138 -3.67 -9.29 1.81
CA VAL A 138 -4.03 -9.93 3.08
C VAL A 138 -5.32 -9.31 3.59
N ASN A 139 -6.39 -10.11 3.64
CA ASN A 139 -7.63 -9.69 4.25
C ASN A 139 -7.49 -9.67 5.77
N THR A 140 -7.25 -8.50 6.37
CA THR A 140 -7.19 -8.35 7.83
C THR A 140 -8.56 -8.10 8.44
N ALA A 141 -9.59 -7.83 7.62
CA ALA A 141 -10.93 -7.49 8.10
C ALA A 141 -11.60 -8.63 8.87
N ILE A 142 -11.21 -9.87 8.60
CA ILE A 142 -11.65 -11.05 9.37
C ILE A 142 -11.26 -10.99 10.85
N ILE A 143 -10.22 -10.21 11.21
CA ILE A 143 -9.76 -10.03 12.60
C ILE A 143 -10.01 -8.60 13.07
N LEU A 144 -9.74 -7.61 12.22
CA LEU A 144 -9.68 -6.20 12.60
C LEU A 144 -10.85 -5.37 12.08
N GLY A 145 -11.79 -5.97 11.34
CA GLY A 145 -12.87 -5.26 10.66
C GLY A 145 -12.38 -4.36 9.51
N THR A 146 -13.28 -3.57 8.94
CA THR A 146 -13.03 -2.83 7.70
C THR A 146 -12.30 -1.49 7.89
N SER A 147 -12.07 -1.09 9.15
CA SER A 147 -11.51 0.22 9.50
C SER A 147 -10.39 0.14 10.54
N PRO A 148 -9.39 -0.75 10.37
CA PRO A 148 -8.36 -0.93 11.38
C PRO A 148 -7.48 0.30 11.56
N ARG A 149 -6.86 0.40 12.74
CA ARG A 149 -5.70 1.26 12.97
C ARG A 149 -4.47 0.40 12.90
N TRP A 150 -3.41 0.86 12.25
CA TRP A 150 -2.21 0.06 12.09
C TRP A 150 -0.97 0.93 11.93
N VAL A 151 0.20 0.35 12.22
CA VAL A 151 1.51 0.95 11.99
C VAL A 151 2.53 -0.10 11.60
N LYS A 152 3.62 0.32 10.95
CA LYS A 152 4.84 -0.46 10.85
C LYS A 152 5.56 -0.39 12.20
N ALA A 153 5.63 -1.50 12.93
CA ALA A 153 6.28 -1.57 14.24
C ALA A 153 7.80 -1.74 14.11
N ALA A 154 8.25 -2.49 13.11
CA ALA A 154 9.64 -2.66 12.71
C ALA A 154 9.72 -2.97 11.20
N GLU A 155 10.91 -2.95 10.60
CA GLU A 155 11.05 -3.50 9.24
C GLU A 155 10.58 -4.96 9.23
N GLY A 156 9.84 -5.33 8.18
CA GLY A 156 9.23 -6.66 8.07
C GLY A 156 8.03 -6.91 8.99
N VAL A 157 7.68 -6.01 9.93
CA VAL A 157 6.61 -6.25 10.91
C VAL A 157 5.63 -5.07 11.02
N GLY A 158 4.36 -5.35 10.68
CA GLY A 158 3.23 -4.46 10.88
C GLY A 158 2.34 -4.90 12.04
N VAL A 159 1.59 -3.96 12.62
CA VAL A 159 0.64 -4.24 13.70
C VAL A 159 -0.65 -3.49 13.43
N GLY A 160 -1.74 -4.23 13.33
CA GLY A 160 -3.09 -3.71 13.23
C GLY A 160 -3.91 -3.99 14.49
N VAL A 161 -4.80 -3.06 14.81
CA VAL A 161 -5.72 -3.13 15.95
C VAL A 161 -7.10 -2.64 15.59
N SER A 162 -8.08 -3.20 16.28
CA SER A 162 -9.45 -2.71 16.32
C SER A 162 -10.02 -2.89 17.72
N ILE A 163 -11.13 -2.21 18.00
CA ILE A 163 -11.86 -2.38 19.25
C ILE A 163 -13.35 -2.32 18.96
N SER A 164 -14.11 -3.26 19.53
CA SER A 164 -15.56 -3.20 19.58
C SER A 164 -15.99 -2.83 21.00
N THR A 165 -17.11 -2.10 21.12
CA THR A 165 -17.72 -1.79 22.41
C THR A 165 -19.20 -2.16 22.36
N GLU A 166 -19.62 -2.97 23.31
CA GLU A 166 -21.01 -3.37 23.53
C GLU A 166 -21.52 -2.67 24.80
N THR A 167 -22.71 -2.08 24.72
CA THR A 167 -23.37 -1.45 25.87
C THR A 167 -24.68 -2.18 26.14
N ALA A 168 -24.81 -2.74 27.34
CA ALA A 168 -26.06 -3.33 27.80
C ALA A 168 -26.89 -2.28 28.53
N PHE A 169 -28.18 -2.21 28.20
CA PHE A 169 -29.16 -1.35 28.86
C PHE A 169 -30.52 -2.04 28.92
N THR A 170 -31.38 -1.60 29.84
CA THR A 170 -32.77 -2.08 29.99
C THR A 170 -33.74 -0.91 29.84
N GLY A 171 -35.00 -1.22 29.49
CA GLY A 171 -36.04 -0.22 29.27
C GLY A 171 -36.04 0.37 27.85
N THR A 172 -36.91 1.36 27.63
CA THR A 172 -37.07 2.08 26.35
C THR A 172 -37.01 3.58 26.59
N PHE A 173 -36.49 4.33 25.62
CA PHE A 173 -36.40 5.79 25.73
C PHE A 173 -37.79 6.41 26.01
N PRO A 174 -37.90 7.37 26.96
CA PRO A 174 -36.82 8.01 27.72
C PRO A 174 -36.40 7.30 29.02
N ALA A 175 -37.02 6.18 29.41
CA ALA A 175 -36.74 5.45 30.64
C ALA A 175 -35.75 4.28 30.42
N VAL A 176 -34.54 4.60 29.96
CA VAL A 176 -33.45 3.62 29.78
C VAL A 176 -32.60 3.57 31.05
N THR A 177 -32.29 2.36 31.53
CA THR A 177 -31.34 2.13 32.62
C THR A 177 -30.05 1.53 32.05
N PHE A 178 -28.93 2.17 32.35
CA PHE A 178 -27.60 1.66 31.99
C PHE A 178 -27.32 0.35 32.74
N GLY A 179 -26.81 -0.66 32.02
CA GLY A 179 -26.39 -1.94 32.59
C GLY A 179 -24.88 -2.03 32.71
N SER A 180 -24.19 -2.28 31.60
CA SER A 180 -22.75 -2.47 31.56
C SER A 180 -22.14 -2.09 30.21
N ILE A 181 -20.83 -1.92 30.20
CA ILE A 181 -20.04 -1.76 28.99
C ILE A 181 -19.01 -2.88 28.92
N LYS A 182 -18.81 -3.41 27.72
CA LYS A 182 -17.73 -4.34 27.41
C LYS A 182 -16.97 -3.83 26.19
N SER A 183 -15.67 -3.58 26.33
CA SER A 183 -14.80 -3.22 25.20
C SER A 183 -13.82 -4.36 24.93
N THR A 184 -13.82 -4.90 23.70
CA THR A 184 -12.97 -6.02 23.27
C THR A 184 -12.00 -5.55 22.20
N ALA A 185 -10.70 -5.59 22.52
CA ALA A 185 -9.63 -5.24 21.59
C ALA A 185 -9.22 -6.48 20.77
N ALA A 186 -9.02 -6.30 19.47
CA ALA A 186 -8.41 -7.28 18.59
C ALA A 186 -7.09 -6.75 18.03
N VAL A 187 -6.09 -7.62 17.93
CA VAL A 187 -4.74 -7.30 17.46
C VAL A 187 -4.33 -8.33 16.43
N ALA A 188 -3.70 -7.89 15.34
CA ALA A 188 -3.03 -8.75 14.38
C ALA A 188 -1.65 -8.20 14.08
N SER A 189 -0.64 -9.07 14.09
CA SER A 189 0.70 -8.77 13.58
C SER A 189 0.81 -9.26 12.14
N LEU A 190 1.52 -8.50 11.32
CA LEU A 190 1.63 -8.71 9.87
C LEU A 190 3.09 -8.86 9.48
N ASN A 191 3.37 -9.80 8.57
CA ASN A 191 4.65 -9.88 7.88
C ASN A 191 4.61 -8.93 6.69
N LEU A 192 5.45 -7.91 6.69
CA LEU A 192 5.52 -6.90 5.63
C LEU A 192 6.43 -7.31 4.47
N ASP A 193 7.36 -8.24 4.69
CA ASP A 193 8.28 -8.72 3.65
C ASP A 193 7.56 -9.70 2.73
N ASN A 194 6.89 -10.68 3.34
CA ASN A 194 5.99 -11.63 2.70
C ASN A 194 4.57 -11.48 3.28
N PRO A 195 3.73 -10.60 2.67
CA PRO A 195 2.39 -10.26 3.15
C PRO A 195 1.59 -11.46 3.69
N SER A 196 1.46 -11.52 5.02
CA SER A 196 0.70 -12.55 5.74
C SER A 196 0.41 -12.12 7.18
N ILE A 197 -0.56 -12.77 7.84
CA ILE A 197 -0.81 -12.59 9.27
C ILE A 197 0.15 -13.50 10.05
N LEU A 198 0.93 -12.92 10.95
CA LEU A 198 1.90 -13.63 11.79
C LEU A 198 1.25 -14.22 13.05
N ASN A 199 0.48 -13.41 13.76
CA ASN A 199 -0.17 -13.78 15.01
C ASN A 199 -1.36 -12.84 15.30
N THR A 200 -2.32 -13.32 16.08
CA THR A 200 -3.49 -12.56 16.50
C THR A 200 -3.71 -12.69 18.01
N ALA A 201 -4.37 -11.69 18.58
CA ALA A 201 -4.83 -11.72 19.97
C ALA A 201 -6.16 -10.97 20.09
N SER A 202 -6.99 -11.39 21.03
CA SER A 202 -8.20 -10.67 21.41
C SER A 202 -8.36 -10.70 22.92
N PHE A 203 -8.74 -9.58 23.52
CA PHE A 203 -8.90 -9.46 24.96
C PHE A 203 -9.90 -8.36 25.31
N ASP A 204 -10.59 -8.56 26.43
CA ASP A 204 -11.44 -7.55 27.02
C ASP A 204 -10.58 -6.53 27.79
N LEU A 205 -10.89 -5.24 27.64
CA LEU A 205 -10.20 -4.22 28.42
C LEU A 205 -10.51 -4.41 29.92
N PRO A 206 -9.49 -4.46 30.79
CA PRO A 206 -9.66 -4.82 32.19
C PRO A 206 -10.13 -3.62 33.03
N PHE A 207 -11.34 -3.13 32.76
CA PHE A 207 -11.96 -2.10 33.60
C PHE A 207 -12.36 -2.68 34.96
N THR A 208 -12.19 -1.87 36.01
CA THR A 208 -12.72 -2.19 37.34
C THR A 208 -14.25 -2.05 37.38
N PRO A 209 -14.95 -2.72 38.31
CA PRO A 209 -16.40 -2.56 38.46
C PRO A 209 -16.86 -1.11 38.65
N ALA A 210 -16.07 -0.29 39.35
CA ALA A 210 -16.38 1.13 39.55
C ALA A 210 -16.29 1.94 38.24
N GLN A 211 -15.30 1.66 37.38
CA GLN A 211 -15.18 2.29 36.07
C GLN A 211 -16.32 1.90 35.14
N LEU A 212 -16.72 0.62 35.17
CA LEU A 212 -17.86 0.14 34.39
C LEU A 212 -19.17 0.80 34.84
N ALA A 213 -19.40 0.92 36.15
CA ALA A 213 -20.57 1.63 36.70
C ALA A 213 -20.57 3.12 36.34
N ALA A 214 -19.40 3.73 36.17
CA ALA A 214 -19.24 5.11 35.71
C ALA A 214 -19.32 5.27 34.18
N GLY A 215 -19.57 4.19 33.43
CA GLY A 215 -19.75 4.23 31.97
C GLY A 215 -18.44 4.33 31.17
N TYR A 216 -17.30 3.91 31.72
CA TYR A 216 -16.02 3.99 31.02
C TYR A 216 -15.99 3.02 29.84
N SER A 217 -15.50 3.50 28.70
CA SER A 217 -15.33 2.72 27.47
C SER A 217 -14.13 3.21 26.67
N VAL A 218 -13.59 2.37 25.81
CA VAL A 218 -12.65 2.78 24.75
C VAL A 218 -13.29 2.47 23.41
N SER A 219 -13.54 3.51 22.63
CA SER A 219 -14.12 3.39 21.29
C SER A 219 -13.08 3.23 20.18
N ARG A 220 -11.81 3.48 20.49
CA ARG A 220 -10.72 3.47 19.50
C ARG A 220 -9.36 3.22 20.15
N ILE A 221 -8.53 2.41 19.51
CA ILE A 221 -7.10 2.26 19.81
C ILE A 221 -6.34 2.84 18.63
N ASP A 222 -5.46 3.81 18.87
CA ASP A 222 -4.58 4.39 17.86
C ASP A 222 -3.13 3.99 18.09
N VAL A 223 -2.35 3.96 17.00
CA VAL A 223 -0.89 3.79 17.01
C VAL A 223 -0.45 2.60 17.88
N PRO A 224 -0.75 1.36 17.48
CA PRO A 224 -0.36 0.20 18.29
C PRO A 224 1.15 0.02 18.32
N ILE A 225 1.74 -0.09 19.51
CA ILE A 225 3.16 -0.36 19.71
C ILE A 225 3.30 -1.73 20.38
N ILE A 226 4.13 -2.61 19.82
CA ILE A 226 4.51 -3.85 20.49
C ILE A 226 5.77 -3.59 21.31
N LEU A 227 5.68 -3.77 22.62
CA LEU A 227 6.83 -3.79 23.51
C LEU A 227 7.27 -5.24 23.72
N VAL A 228 8.44 -5.62 23.19
CA VAL A 228 9.05 -6.92 23.52
C VAL A 228 9.73 -6.79 24.88
N LEU A 229 9.08 -7.28 25.93
CA LEU A 229 9.72 -7.50 27.22
C LEU A 229 10.61 -8.74 27.12
N ALA A 230 11.87 -8.53 26.73
CA ALA A 230 12.90 -9.53 26.90
C ALA A 230 13.14 -9.71 28.39
N PHE A 231 12.51 -10.72 29.00
CA PHE A 231 12.95 -11.22 30.28
C PHE A 231 14.32 -11.87 30.06
N LEU A 232 15.39 -11.11 30.28
CA LEU A 232 16.71 -11.68 30.50
C LEU A 232 16.59 -12.60 31.73
N LYS A 233 16.50 -13.90 31.47
CA LYS A 233 16.74 -14.93 32.48
C LYS A 233 18.23 -15.14 32.62
#